data_AF-A0A7T1HPH9-F1
#
_entry.id   AF-A0A7T1HPH9-F1
#
_cell.length_a   1.000
_cell.length_b   1.000
_cell.length_c   1.000
_cell.angle_alpha   90.00
_cell.angle_beta   90.00
_cell.angle_gamma   90.00
#
_symmetry.space_group_name_H-M   'P 1'
#
loop_
_entity.id
_entity.type
_entity.pdbx_description
1 polymer ?
#
loop_
_entity_poly.entity_id
_entity_poly.type
_entity_poly.pdbx_seq_one_letter_code
_entity_poly.pdbx_strand_id
1 'polypeptide(L)' 'MAASPLLESVKQNPALAQSICAQLRQFNSQGMSATSPQAVSRIAQQRGLTPVDAEVLTTYVIGLHCPEVR' A
#
# COMPACT_ATOMS: atom_id res chain seq x y z
N MET A 1 4.53 2.44 22.01
CA MET A 1 4.70 2.66 20.55
C MET A 1 3.32 2.95 19.99
N ALA A 2 3.06 4.16 19.51
CA ALA A 2 1.78 4.46 18.86
C ALA A 2 1.81 3.81 17.48
N ALA A 3 0.96 2.82 17.23
CA ALA A 3 0.72 2.36 15.88
C ALA A 3 0.11 3.54 15.11
N SER A 4 0.68 3.89 13.95
CA SER A 4 0.13 4.98 13.15
C SER A 4 -1.35 4.71 12.87
N PRO A 5 -2.26 5.67 13.05
CA PRO A 5 -3.70 5.46 12.89
C PRO A 5 -4.08 4.93 11.49
N LEU A 6 -3.25 5.24 10.49
CA LEU A 6 -3.29 4.65 9.15
C LEU A 6 -3.13 3.13 9.14
N LEU A 7 -2.12 2.62 9.87
CA LEU A 7 -1.81 1.19 9.94
C LEU A 7 -2.87 0.43 10.74
N GLU A 8 -3.38 1.02 11.83
CA GLU A 8 -4.49 0.44 12.57
C GLU A 8 -5.75 0.32 11.71
N SER A 9 -6.06 1.33 10.88
CA SER A 9 -7.22 1.27 9.97
C SER A 9 -7.10 0.14 8.95
N VAL A 10 -5.90 -0.15 8.46
CA VAL A 10 -5.67 -1.23 7.49
C VAL A 10 -5.71 -2.60 8.15
N LYS A 11 -5.16 -2.73 9.36
CA LYS A 11 -5.26 -3.96 10.17
C LYS A 11 -6.71 -4.29 10.50
N GLN A 12 -7.51 -3.28 10.84
CA GLN A 12 -8.91 -3.44 11.23
C GLN A 12 -9.85 -3.53 10.01
N ASN A 13 -9.36 -3.22 8.80
CA ASN A 13 -10.14 -3.25 7.56
C ASN A 13 -9.45 -4.10 6.48
N PRO A 14 -9.64 -5.44 6.50
CA PRO A 14 -9.02 -6.32 5.52
C PRO A 14 -9.49 -6.04 4.08
N ALA A 15 -10.71 -5.51 3.88
CA ALA A 15 -11.18 -5.14 2.55
C ALA A 15 -10.38 -3.97 1.96
N LEU A 16 -10.03 -2.98 2.79
CA LEU A 16 -9.14 -1.89 2.41
C LEU A 16 -7.76 -2.41 2.01
N ALA A 17 -7.20 -3.31 2.82
CA ALA A 17 -5.90 -3.92 2.55
C ALA A 17 -5.90 -4.73 1.25
N GLN A 18 -6.94 -5.54 1.00
CA GLN A 18 -7.10 -6.29 -0.23
C GLN A 18 -7.25 -5.38 -1.46
N SER A 19 -7.96 -4.26 -1.34
CA SER A 19 -8.08 -3.26 -2.40
C SER A 19 -6.73 -2.63 -2.76
N ILE A 20 -5.93 -2.27 -1.75
CA ILE A 20 -4.57 -1.75 -1.96
C ILE A 20 -3.73 -2.85 -2.63
N CYS A 21 -3.75 -4.06 -2.09
CA CYS A 21 -3.03 -5.18 -2.63
C CYS A 21 -3.36 -5.45 -4.12
N ALA A 22 -4.64 -5.41 -4.50
CA ALA A 22 -5.06 -5.56 -5.89
C ALA A 22 -4.46 -4.47 -6.80
N GLN A 23 -4.41 -3.21 -6.34
CA GLN A 23 -3.73 -2.13 -7.05
C GLN A 23 -2.23 -2.39 -7.21
N LEU A 24 -1.56 -2.83 -6.15
CA LEU A 24 -0.12 -3.12 -6.21
C LEU A 24 0.19 -4.25 -7.20
N ARG A 25 -0.63 -5.30 -7.25
CA ARG A 25 -0.54 -6.36 -8.25
C ARG A 25 -0.76 -5.85 -9.67
N GLN A 26 -1.67 -4.90 -9.84
CA GLN A 26 -1.89 -4.25 -11.13
C GLN A 26 -0.65 -3.46 -11.58
N PHE A 27 0.04 -2.76 -10.67
CA PHE A 27 1.29 -2.09 -10.98
C PHE A 27 2.36 -3.09 -11.41
N ASN A 28 2.54 -4.19 -10.68
CA ASN A 28 3.47 -5.25 -11.07
C ASN A 28 3.16 -5.84 -12.44
N SER A 29 1.88 -6.09 -12.73
CA SER A 29 1.44 -6.60 -14.05
C SER A 29 1.74 -5.61 -15.19
N GLN A 30 1.91 -4.32 -14.88
CA GLN A 30 2.33 -3.27 -15.81
C GLN A 30 3.85 -3.08 -15.86
N GLY A 31 4.64 -3.93 -15.17
CA GLY A 31 6.09 -3.81 -15.06
C GLY A 31 6.56 -2.74 -14.08
N MET A 32 5.66 -2.19 -13.25
CA MET A 32 5.98 -1.19 -12.24
C MET A 32 6.16 -1.85 -10.88
N SER A 33 7.30 -1.61 -10.22
CA SER A 33 7.50 -2.06 -8.83
C SER A 33 6.50 -1.38 -7.92
N ALA A 34 5.87 -2.15 -7.04
CA ALA A 34 4.83 -1.68 -6.14
C ALA A 34 5.34 -0.64 -5.14
N THR A 35 6.64 -0.70 -4.82
CA THR A 35 7.37 0.21 -3.94
C THR A 35 8.11 1.32 -4.69
N SER A 36 7.93 1.43 -6.02
CA SER A 36 8.55 2.51 -6.78
C SER A 36 7.99 3.88 -6.37
N PRO A 37 8.78 4.98 -6.49
CA PRO A 37 8.30 6.32 -6.20
C PRO A 37 7.03 6.69 -6.98
N GLN A 38 6.90 6.19 -8.22
CA GLN A 38 5.72 6.38 -9.05
C GLN A 38 4.48 5.65 -8.50
N ALA A 39 4.62 4.39 -8.09
CA ALA A 39 3.53 3.63 -7.48
C ALA A 39 3.09 4.25 -6.15
N VAL A 40 4.06 4.58 -5.29
CA VAL A 40 3.82 5.24 -3.99
C VAL A 40 3.10 6.58 -4.20
N SER A 41 3.53 7.40 -5.17
CA SER A 41 2.88 8.67 -5.48
C SER A 41 1.43 8.47 -5.96
N ARG A 42 1.15 7.43 -6.76
CA ARG A 42 -0.22 7.12 -7.18
C ARG A 42 -1.11 6.67 -6.01
N ILE A 43 -0.61 5.81 -5.13
CA ILE A 43 -1.33 5.41 -3.91
C ILE A 43 -1.59 6.63 -3.02
N ALA A 44 -0.58 7.48 -2.83
CA ALA A 44 -0.68 8.71 -2.04
C ALA A 44 -1.81 9.61 -2.57
N GLN A 45 -1.82 9.89 -3.87
CA GLN A 45 -2.86 10.72 -4.50
C GLN A 45 -4.25 10.10 -4.39
N GLN A 46 -4.40 8.80 -4.67
CA GLN A 46 -5.69 8.12 -4.63
C GLN A 46 -6.28 8.03 -3.22
N ARG A 47 -5.44 8.04 -2.19
CA ARG A 47 -5.85 7.86 -0.80
C ARG A 47 -5.75 9.14 0.04
N GLY A 48 -5.33 10.25 -0.55
CA GLY A 48 -5.13 11.52 0.16
C GLY A 48 -4.06 11.43 1.24
N LEU A 49 -3.00 10.64 1.00
CA LEU A 49 -1.89 10.42 1.94
C LEU A 49 -0.66 11.23 1.54
N THR A 50 0.25 11.43 2.49
CA THR A 50 1.60 11.88 2.15
C THR A 50 2.38 10.76 1.45
N PRO A 51 3.41 11.08 0.66
CA PRO A 51 4.25 10.05 0.03
C PRO A 51 4.88 9.09 1.05
N VAL A 52 5.29 9.60 2.21
CA VAL A 52 5.86 8.79 3.30
C VAL A 52 4.82 7.83 3.88
N ASP A 53 3.62 8.32 4.17
CA ASP A 53 2.54 7.48 4.67
C ASP A 53 2.13 6.40 3.66
N ALA A 54 2.11 6.73 2.37
CA ALA A 54 1.82 5.79 1.31
C ALA A 54 2.90 4.72 1.14
N GLU A 55 4.18 5.07 1.32
CA GLU A 55 5.29 4.12 1.29
C GLU A 55 5.20 3.11 2.44
N VAL A 56 4.98 3.62 3.66
CA VAL A 56 4.81 2.78 4.86
C VAL A 56 3.59 1.87 4.70
N LEU A 57 2.46 2.43 4.26
CA LEU A 57 1.23 1.68 3.99
C LEU A 57 1.45 0.56 2.95
N THR A 58 2.13 0.88 1.86
CA THR A 58 2.41 -0.07 0.76
C THR A 58 3.24 -1.24 1.28
N THR A 59 4.34 -0.95 1.97
CA THR A 59 5.22 -1.98 2.55
C THR A 59 4.47 -2.87 3.55
N TYR A 60 3.61 -2.26 4.37
CA TYR A 60 2.82 -2.98 5.36
C TYR A 60 1.77 -3.91 4.73
N VAL A 61 1.04 -3.43 3.71
CA VAL A 61 0.05 -4.24 2.99
C VAL A 61 0.71 -5.40 2.25
N ILE A 62 1.86 -5.18 1.62
CA ILE A 62 2.62 -6.26 0.96
C ILE A 62 2.98 -7.34 1.98
N GLY A 63 3.60 -6.95 3.10
CA GLY A 63 4.05 -7.90 4.12
C GLY A 63 2.93 -8.72 4.77
N LEU A 64 1.73 -8.15 4.89
CA LEU A 64 0.61 -8.82 5.56
C LEU A 64 -0.40 -9.51 4.64
N HIS A 65 -0.61 -8.98 3.44
CA HIS A 65 -1.76 -9.36 2.61
C HIS A 65 -1.40 -9.83 1.20
N CYS A 66 -0.22 -9.47 0.67
CA CYS A 66 0.26 -10.03 -0.59
C CYS A 66 1.79 -9.99 -0.72
N PRO A 67 2.48 -10.94 -0.08
CA PRO A 67 3.93 -11.04 -0.14
C PRO A 67 4.45 -11.41 -1.53
N GLU A 68 3.58 -11.79 -2.48
CA GLU A 68 3.96 -12.04 -3.87
C GLU A 68 4.27 -10.76 -4.66
N VAL A 69 3.82 -9.61 -4.19
CA VAL A 69 4.02 -8.30 -4.80
C VAL A 69 5.47 -7.83 -4.60
N ARG A 70 6.09 -7.27 -5.65
CA ARG A 70 7.50 -6.87 -5.72
C ARG A 70 7.70 -5.38 -6.03
#